data_AF-A0A1C7E2E2-F1
#
_entry.id   AF-A0A1C7E2E2-F1
#
_cell.length_a   1.000
_cell.length_b   1.000
_cell.length_c   1.000
_cell.angle_alpha   90.00
_cell.angle_beta   90.00
_cell.angle_gamma   90.00
#
_symmetry.space_group_name_H-M   'P 1'
#
loop_
_entity.id
_entity.type
_entity.pdbx_description
1 polymer ?
#
loop_
_entity_poly.entity_id
_entity_poly.type
_entity_poly.pdbx_seq_one_letter_code
_entity_poly.pdbx_strand_id
1 'polypeptide(L)'
;MKTFSGFVMLAGVLLLLTDDELFSPLRDFALYFVGGGLLLLILTQLLVNRGKNWRCRLGFHDFERQERVAEMPAMRWYRCRRCSKEKRAASIA
;
A
#
# COMPACT_ATOMS: atom_id res chain seq x y z
N MET A 1 -0.03 -4.63 10.38
CA MET A 1 -0.40 -5.71 9.42
C MET A 1 0.50 -5.75 8.20
N LYS A 2 0.68 -4.65 7.44
CA LYS A 2 1.57 -4.66 6.24
C LYS A 2 3.01 -5.08 6.53
N THR A 3 3.57 -4.64 7.67
CA THR A 3 4.92 -5.01 8.13
C THR A 3 5.03 -6.49 8.47
N PHE A 4 4.02 -7.04 9.15
CA PHE A 4 3.95 -8.46 9.52
C PHE A 4 3.87 -9.37 8.28
N SER A 5 2.99 -9.05 7.34
CA SER A 5 2.86 -9.85 6.11
C SER A 5 4.10 -9.76 5.21
N GLY A 6 4.80 -8.62 5.20
CA GLY A 6 6.09 -8.49 4.54
C GLY A 6 7.17 -9.35 5.20
N PHE A 7 7.19 -9.43 6.53
CA PHE A 7 8.10 -10.32 7.27
C PHE A 7 7.83 -11.80 6.98
N VAL A 8 6.56 -12.21 6.94
CA VAL A 8 6.12 -13.58 6.59
C VAL A 8 6.58 -13.96 5.17
N MET A 9 6.46 -13.04 4.20
CA MET A 9 6.98 -13.26 2.85
C MET A 9 8.51 -13.38 2.83
N LEU A 10 9.21 -12.47 3.50
CA LEU A 10 10.67 -12.47 3.54
C LEU A 10 11.20 -13.78 4.13
N ALA A 11 10.58 -14.26 5.21
CA ALA A 11 10.93 -15.55 5.81
C ALA A 11 10.74 -16.72 4.83
N GLY A 12 9.63 -16.74 4.08
CA GLY A 12 9.40 -17.75 3.05
C GLY A 12 10.41 -17.69 1.90
N VAL A 13 10.80 -16.49 1.45
CA VAL A 13 11.82 -16.32 0.41
C VAL A 13 13.20 -16.77 0.90
N LEU A 14 13.57 -16.44 2.14
CA LEU A 14 14.84 -16.87 2.73
C LEU A 14 14.91 -18.39 2.86
N LEU A 15 13.82 -19.05 3.27
CA LEU A 15 13.72 -20.51 3.33
C LEU A 15 13.84 -21.20 1.96
N LEU A 16 13.51 -20.51 0.85
CA LEU A 16 13.72 -21.03 -0.50
C LEU A 16 15.17 -20.93 -0.97
N LEU A 17 15.99 -20.11 -0.30
CA LEU A 17 17.40 -19.87 -0.64
C LEU A 17 18.37 -20.69 0.22
N THR A 18 17.88 -21.38 1.25
CA THR A 18 18.71 -22.22 2.15
C THR A 18 18.99 -23.59 1.55
N ASP A 19 20.18 -24.14 1.86
CA ASP A 19 20.68 -25.40 1.35
C ASP A 19 19.80 -26.62 1.73
N ASP A 20 19.73 -27.57 0.81
CA ASP A 20 18.68 -28.61 0.77
C ASP A 20 18.78 -29.66 1.88
N GLU A 21 19.95 -29.87 2.50
CA GLU A 21 20.12 -30.98 3.45
C GLU A 21 19.59 -30.69 4.86
N LEU A 22 19.65 -29.44 5.33
CA LEU A 22 19.27 -29.09 6.71
C LEU A 22 17.81 -28.63 6.84
N PHE A 23 17.22 -28.17 5.74
CA PHE A 23 15.90 -27.52 5.74
C PHE A 23 14.90 -28.15 4.76
N SER A 24 15.18 -29.32 4.17
CA SER A 24 14.25 -30.00 3.25
C SER A 24 12.80 -30.11 3.73
N PRO A 25 12.49 -30.40 5.01
CA PRO A 25 11.09 -30.48 5.46
C PRO A 25 10.44 -29.10 5.58
N LEU A 26 11.25 -28.05 5.82
CA LEU A 26 10.80 -26.66 5.97
C LEU A 26 10.63 -25.97 4.60
N ARG A 27 11.23 -26.51 3.54
CA ARG A 27 11.13 -25.98 2.18
C ARG A 27 9.71 -26.09 1.61
N ASP A 28 9.00 -27.18 1.91
CA ASP A 28 7.59 -27.33 1.54
C ASP A 28 6.70 -26.31 2.26
N PHE A 29 7.06 -25.93 3.49
CA PHE A 29 6.41 -24.84 4.21
C PHE A 29 6.67 -23.47 3.60
N ALA A 30 7.81 -23.27 2.94
CA ALA A 30 8.19 -22.00 2.34
C ALA A 30 7.15 -21.50 1.31
N LEU A 31 6.58 -22.41 0.51
CA LEU A 31 5.50 -22.07 -0.43
C LEU A 31 4.23 -21.58 0.29
N TYR A 32 3.87 -22.19 1.42
CA TYR A 32 2.75 -21.73 2.25
C TYR A 32 3.05 -20.37 2.90
N PHE A 33 4.28 -20.10 3.32
CA PHE A 33 4.69 -18.80 3.86
C PHE A 33 4.64 -17.69 2.79
N VAL A 34 5.18 -17.93 1.60
CA VAL A 34 5.15 -16.97 0.48
C VAL A 34 3.72 -16.73 0.00
N GLY A 35 2.99 -17.81 -0.30
CA GLY A 35 1.62 -17.74 -0.79
C GLY A 35 0.66 -17.14 0.25
N GLY A 36 0.74 -17.59 1.49
CA GLY A 36 -0.05 -17.08 2.61
C GLY A 36 0.23 -15.61 2.90
N GLY A 37 1.50 -15.19 2.91
CA GLY A 37 1.90 -13.79 3.05
C GLY A 37 1.33 -12.89 1.96
N LEU A 38 1.33 -13.36 0.70
CA LEU A 38 0.76 -12.66 -0.45
C LEU A 38 -0.75 -12.49 -0.31
N LEU A 39 -1.44 -13.56 0.05
CA LEU A 39 -2.87 -13.58 0.20
C LEU A 39 -3.32 -12.64 1.33
N LEU A 40 -2.60 -12.64 2.46
CA LEU A 40 -2.82 -11.70 3.57
C LEU A 40 -2.59 -10.25 3.16
N LEU A 41 -1.54 -9.95 2.38
CA LEU A 41 -1.30 -8.61 1.84
C LEU A 41 -2.45 -8.13 0.95
N ILE A 42 -2.92 -8.98 0.04
CA ILE A 42 -4.03 -8.66 -0.87
C ILE A 42 -5.30 -8.41 -0.05
N LEU A 43 -5.66 -9.31 0.86
CA LEU A 43 -6.85 -9.18 1.71
C LEU A 43 -6.81 -7.92 2.56
N THR A 44 -5.68 -7.62 3.19
CA THR A 44 -5.55 -6.38 3.98
C THR A 44 -5.68 -5.13 3.12
N GLN A 45 -5.13 -5.10 1.91
CA GLN A 45 -5.32 -3.99 1.00
C GLN A 45 -6.79 -3.83 0.56
N LEU A 46 -7.48 -4.94 0.31
CA LEU A 46 -8.90 -4.92 -0.06
C LEU A 46 -9.78 -4.44 1.10
N LEU A 47 -9.54 -4.92 2.32
CA LEU A 47 -10.31 -4.56 3.52
C LEU A 47 -10.08 -3.11 3.96
N VAL A 48 -8.82 -2.66 4.03
CA VAL A 48 -8.50 -1.29 4.50
C VAL A 48 -8.98 -0.21 3.50
N ASN A 49 -9.10 -0.55 2.22
CA ASN A 49 -9.53 0.38 1.18
C ASN A 49 -10.95 0.12 0.67
N ARG A 50 -11.80 -0.58 1.42
CA ARG A 50 -13.16 -1.01 1.00
C ARG A 50 -14.09 0.12 0.53
N GLY A 51 -13.79 1.38 0.80
CA GLY A 51 -14.56 2.54 0.32
C GLY A 51 -13.86 3.41 -0.74
N LYS A 52 -12.62 3.09 -1.15
CA LYS A 52 -11.85 3.94 -2.08
C LYS A 52 -11.96 3.45 -3.51
N ASN A 53 -12.23 4.37 -4.42
CA ASN A 53 -12.17 4.14 -5.86
C ASN A 53 -10.81 3.50 -6.25
N TRP A 54 -10.84 2.45 -7.08
CA TRP A 54 -9.66 1.63 -7.39
C TRP A 54 -8.51 2.45 -7.98
N ARG A 55 -8.81 3.43 -8.83
CA ARG A 55 -7.83 4.33 -9.43
C ARG A 55 -7.09 5.16 -8.37
N CYS A 56 -7.78 5.60 -7.32
CA CYS A 56 -7.15 6.33 -6.22
C CYS A 56 -6.20 5.44 -5.40
N ARG A 57 -6.39 4.11 -5.39
CA ARG A 57 -5.48 3.18 -4.70
C ARG A 57 -4.16 3.03 -5.44
N LEU A 58 -4.19 3.10 -6.78
CA LEU A 58 -3.01 3.06 -7.64
C LEU A 58 -2.29 4.42 -7.75
N GLY A 59 -2.77 5.46 -7.04
CA GLY A 59 -2.17 6.80 -7.05
C GLY A 59 -2.73 7.74 -8.13
N PHE A 60 -3.60 7.26 -9.02
CA PHE A 60 -4.30 8.09 -10.00
C PHE A 60 -5.45 8.83 -9.32
N HIS A 61 -5.12 9.88 -8.57
CA HIS A 61 -6.08 10.78 -7.93
C HIS A 61 -6.61 11.84 -8.91
N ASP A 62 -7.89 12.19 -8.76
CA ASP A 62 -8.56 13.24 -9.55
C ASP A 62 -8.79 14.41 -8.61
N PHE A 63 -7.80 15.31 -8.61
CA PHE A 63 -7.71 16.42 -7.67
C PHE A 63 -8.41 17.63 -8.24
N GLU A 64 -9.38 18.14 -7.50
CA GLU A 64 -10.04 19.40 -7.80
C GLU A 64 -9.53 20.48 -6.84
N ARG A 65 -9.31 21.68 -7.39
CA ARG A 65 -8.91 22.85 -6.62
C ARG A 65 -10.06 23.26 -5.70
N GLN A 66 -9.77 23.43 -4.43
CA GLN A 66 -10.72 23.99 -3.47
C GLN A 66 -10.60 25.52 -3.47
N GLU A 67 -11.70 26.22 -3.17
CA GLU A 67 -11.73 27.68 -3.09
C GLU A 67 -10.72 28.21 -2.07
N ARG A 68 -10.23 29.43 -2.32
CA ARG A 68 -9.16 30.06 -1.54
C ARG A 68 -9.60 30.22 -0.08
N VAL A 69 -8.81 29.67 0.84
CA VAL A 69 -8.85 30.10 2.25
C VAL A 69 -8.17 31.47 2.29
N ALA A 70 -8.91 32.50 2.72
CA ALA A 70 -8.44 33.89 2.73
C ALA A 70 -7.12 34.09 3.51
N GLU A 71 -6.83 33.19 4.46
CA GLU A 71 -5.68 33.27 5.37
C GLU A 71 -4.34 32.84 4.74
N MET A 72 -4.32 32.10 3.62
CA MET A 72 -3.06 31.59 3.03
C MET A 72 -3.03 31.68 1.50
N PRO A 73 -2.84 32.89 0.92
CA PRO A 73 -2.93 33.12 -0.52
C PRO A 73 -1.87 32.38 -1.34
N ALA A 74 -0.72 32.05 -0.74
CA ALA A 74 0.39 31.34 -1.38
C ALA A 74 0.24 29.80 -1.39
N MET A 75 -0.83 29.25 -0.80
CA MET A 75 -1.02 27.80 -0.67
C MET A 75 -2.29 27.37 -1.41
N ARG A 76 -2.14 26.51 -2.42
CA ARG A 76 -3.25 25.93 -3.16
C ARG A 76 -3.66 24.61 -2.53
N TRP A 77 -4.95 24.48 -2.21
CA TRP A 77 -5.54 23.29 -1.62
C TRP A 77 -6.28 22.50 -2.70
N TYR A 78 -6.03 21.20 -2.75
CA TYR A 78 -6.67 20.29 -3.70
C TYR A 78 -7.29 19.13 -2.93
N ARG A 79 -8.49 18.73 -3.34
CA ARG A 79 -9.19 17.57 -2.77
C ARG A 79 -9.58 16.61 -3.87
N CYS A 80 -9.32 15.32 -3.65
CA CYS A 80 -9.70 14.31 -4.63
C CYS A 80 -11.20 14.03 -4.59
N ARG A 81 -11.91 14.19 -5.71
CA ARG A 81 -13.36 13.95 -5.83
C ARG A 81 -13.79 12.52 -5.45
N ARG A 82 -12.88 11.55 -5.57
CA ARG A 82 -13.18 10.12 -5.44
C ARG A 82 -12.82 9.49 -4.10
N CYS A 83 -11.80 10.02 -3.42
CA CYS A 83 -11.33 9.44 -2.15
C CYS A 83 -11.09 10.50 -1.08
N SER A 84 -11.50 11.75 -1.33
CA SER A 84 -11.42 12.89 -0.42
C SER A 84 -10.02 13.21 0.11
N LYS A 85 -8.97 12.65 -0.50
CA LYS A 85 -7.57 12.90 -0.12
C LYS A 85 -7.24 14.35 -0.41
N GLU A 86 -6.62 15.02 0.55
CA GLU A 86 -6.19 16.41 0.43
C GLU A 86 -4.71 16.51 0.07
N LYS A 87 -4.38 17.51 -0.73
CA LYS A 87 -3.01 17.87 -1.10
C LYS A 87 -2.87 19.38 -1.03
N ARG A 88 -1.84 19.86 -0.34
CA ARG A 88 -1.44 21.27 -0.34
C ARG A 88 -0.22 21.43 -1.24
N ALA A 89 -0.23 22.44 -2.10
CA ALA A 89 0.93 22.78 -2.92
C ALA A 89 1.16 24.30 -2.86
N ALA A 90 2.42 24.70 -2.71
CA ALA A 90 2.78 26.11 -2.85
C ALA A 90 2.41 26.60 -4.26
N SER A 91 1.78 27.76 -4.37
CA SER A 91 1.68 28.43 -5.65
C SER A 91 3.05 28.99 -6.00
N ILE A 92 3.67 28.46 -7.05
CA ILE A 92 4.72 29.19 -7.75
C ILE A 92 3.96 30.32 -8.48
N ALA A 93 4.27 31.56 -8.09
CA ALA A 93 3.74 32.77 -8.71
C ALA A 93 4.38 32.95 -10.09
#